data_AF-A0A1Y4STH4-F1
#
_entry.id   AF-A0A1Y4STH4-F1
#
_cell.length_a   1.000
_cell.length_b   1.000
_cell.length_c   1.000
_cell.angle_alpha   90.00
_cell.angle_beta   90.00
_cell.angle_gamma   90.00
#
_symmetry.space_group_name_H-M   'P 1'
#
loop_
_entity.id
_entity.type
_entity.pdbx_description
1 polymer ?
#
loop_
_entity_poly.entity_id
_entity_poly.type
_entity_poly.pdbx_seq_one_letter_code
_entity_poly.pdbx_strand_id
1 'polypeptide(L)'
;MKKYKIKIICFLIISLSLAMPYIVVYSIDYYDFSHIKTIETTNLKKIIENHPIVQAIYNDYYSNDHNENSPQYVVKNKELYSQSAQKRITELQNIFSREIEKLMQYKVIDQDILETSQDRYPITFGTIYDQKDPYLDQLLRMDKDYKNISFSCEKDTEKIDSIMVVDANGKNYTEKQCQNMAWHMIEYLELDDIEDWSYNQYGYESQILKIRVYCQNDQEPESMQLSIGVQLLGTPETIINIK
;
A
#
# COMPACT_ATOMS: atom_id res chain seq x y z
N MET A 1 44.91 39.76 6.21
CA MET A 1 43.86 39.23 7.12
C MET A 1 44.51 38.30 8.14
N LYS A 2 44.28 38.45 9.46
CA LYS A 2 44.99 37.63 10.48
C LYS A 2 44.63 36.13 10.30
N LYS A 3 45.61 35.22 10.38
CA LYS A 3 45.44 33.76 10.08
C LYS A 3 44.26 33.11 10.82
N TYR A 4 43.97 33.53 12.05
CA TYR A 4 42.82 33.02 12.81
C TYR A 4 41.46 33.43 12.21
N LYS A 5 41.36 34.63 11.58
CA LYS A 5 40.13 35.07 10.91
C LYS A 5 39.83 34.23 9.67
N ILE A 6 40.88 33.84 8.93
CA ILE A 6 40.74 32.93 7.77
C ILE A 6 40.26 31.56 8.25
N LYS A 7 40.84 31.02 9.32
CA LYS A 7 40.42 29.73 9.88
C LYS A 7 38.96 29.73 10.34
N ILE A 8 38.50 30.80 10.99
CA ILE A 8 37.10 30.95 11.43
C ILE A 8 36.16 31.00 10.22
N ILE A 9 36.52 31.75 9.17
CA ILE A 9 35.70 31.86 7.95
C ILE A 9 35.63 30.50 7.22
N CYS A 10 36.76 29.80 7.07
CA CYS A 10 36.77 28.47 6.45
C CYS A 10 35.95 27.46 7.25
N PHE A 11 36.04 27.48 8.58
CA PHE A 11 35.23 26.62 9.44
C PHE A 11 33.74 26.90 9.26
N LEU A 12 33.34 28.19 9.25
CA LEU A 12 31.96 28.59 9.01
C LEU A 12 31.44 28.16 7.63
N ILE A 13 32.24 28.30 6.57
CA ILE A 13 31.86 27.87 5.22
C ILE A 13 31.68 26.34 5.17
N ILE A 14 32.58 25.58 5.79
CA ILE A 14 32.49 24.12 5.83
C ILE A 14 31.27 23.66 6.65
N SER A 15 31.05 24.24 7.83
CA SER A 15 29.90 23.92 8.66
C SER A 15 28.59 24.29 7.97
N LEU A 16 28.54 25.43 7.28
CA LEU A 16 27.36 25.85 6.54
C LEU A 16 27.11 24.92 5.35
N SER A 17 28.16 24.53 4.62
CA SER A 17 28.05 23.64 3.46
C SER A 17 27.62 22.22 3.84
N LEU A 18 28.04 21.73 5.02
CA LEU A 18 27.61 20.44 5.56
C LEU A 18 26.19 20.49 6.13
N ALA A 19 25.78 21.62 6.72
CA ALA A 19 24.44 21.79 7.27
C ALA A 19 23.39 22.14 6.21
N MET A 20 23.78 22.73 5.08
CA MET A 20 22.85 23.21 4.05
C MET A 20 21.93 22.12 3.48
N PRO A 21 22.42 20.90 3.16
CA PRO A 21 21.55 19.82 2.71
C PRO A 21 20.48 19.46 3.76
N TYR A 22 20.85 19.40 5.04
CA TYR A 22 19.93 19.13 6.13
C TYR A 22 18.92 20.27 6.34
N ILE A 23 19.37 21.52 6.25
CA ILE A 23 18.49 22.70 6.36
C ILE A 23 17.51 22.74 5.20
N VAL A 24 17.95 22.43 3.98
CA VAL A 24 17.08 22.39 2.78
C VAL A 24 16.04 21.29 2.92
N VAL A 25 16.43 20.06 3.27
CA VAL A 25 15.49 18.95 3.50
C VAL A 25 14.51 19.31 4.62
N TYR A 26 15.00 19.77 5.77
CA TYR A 26 14.15 20.17 6.89
C TYR A 26 13.19 21.33 6.53
N SER A 27 13.62 22.28 5.70
CA SER A 27 12.77 23.39 5.28
C SER A 27 11.70 22.96 4.28
N ILE A 28 12.03 22.02 3.38
CA ILE A 28 11.06 21.40 2.47
C ILE A 28 10.07 20.58 3.28
N ASP A 29 10.55 19.70 4.16
CA ASP A 29 9.70 18.89 5.03
C ASP A 29 8.82 19.76 5.92
N TYR A 30 9.36 20.83 6.54
CA TYR A 30 8.58 21.76 7.35
C TYR A 30 7.58 22.56 6.53
N TYR A 31 7.94 23.00 5.32
CA TYR A 31 7.02 23.70 4.43
C TYR A 31 5.87 22.78 4.02
N ASP A 32 6.21 21.55 3.61
CA ASP A 32 5.26 20.51 3.26
C ASP A 32 4.35 20.23 4.46
N PHE A 33 4.89 19.91 5.65
CA PHE A 33 4.14 19.67 6.90
C PHE A 33 3.25 20.84 7.34
N SER A 34 3.74 22.09 7.24
CA SER A 34 3.00 23.28 7.66
C SER A 34 1.92 23.70 6.65
N HIS A 35 2.05 23.30 5.39
CA HIS A 35 1.10 23.59 4.31
C HIS A 35 0.24 22.39 3.90
N ILE A 36 0.33 21.24 4.60
CA ILE A 36 -0.60 20.10 4.47
C ILE A 36 -2.07 20.53 4.65
N LYS A 37 -2.35 21.68 5.26
CA LYS A 37 -3.73 22.21 5.33
C LYS A 37 -4.29 22.78 4.03
N THR A 38 -3.51 22.94 2.97
CA THR A 38 -4.01 23.32 1.63
C THR A 38 -2.92 23.10 0.58
N ILE A 39 -2.66 21.86 0.18
CA ILE A 39 -2.06 21.63 -1.16
C ILE A 39 -3.23 21.49 -2.15
N GLU A 40 -4.00 22.56 -2.30
CA GLU A 40 -4.89 22.74 -3.46
C GLU A 40 -4.07 23.43 -4.56
N THR A 41 -3.10 22.73 -5.15
CA THR A 41 -2.72 23.14 -6.50
C THR A 41 -3.87 22.74 -7.42
N THR A 42 -4.33 23.65 -8.27
CA THR A 42 -5.49 23.43 -9.16
C THR A 42 -5.33 22.18 -10.05
N ASN A 43 -4.09 21.71 -10.26
CA ASN A 43 -3.79 20.48 -11.00
C ASN A 43 -3.94 19.22 -10.14
N LEU A 44 -3.40 19.19 -8.91
CA LEU A 44 -3.58 18.03 -8.02
C LEU A 44 -5.06 17.80 -7.72
N LYS A 45 -5.83 18.86 -7.47
CA LYS A 45 -7.28 18.76 -7.24
C LYS A 45 -8.01 18.13 -8.43
N LYS A 46 -7.66 18.52 -9.67
CA LYS A 46 -8.23 17.94 -10.89
C LYS A 46 -7.85 16.47 -11.08
N ILE A 47 -6.61 16.10 -10.73
CA ILE A 47 -6.16 14.71 -10.80
C ILE A 47 -6.91 13.88 -9.75
N ILE A 48 -7.00 14.35 -8.50
CA ILE A 48 -7.77 13.69 -7.43
C ILE A 48 -9.26 13.53 -7.81
N GLU A 49 -9.86 14.53 -8.46
CA GLU A 49 -11.25 14.45 -8.97
C GLU A 49 -11.42 13.35 -10.04
N ASN A 50 -10.39 13.04 -10.82
CA ASN A 50 -10.42 12.00 -11.85
C ASN A 50 -10.00 10.61 -11.35
N HIS A 51 -9.27 10.54 -10.23
CA HIS A 51 -8.82 9.29 -9.62
C HIS A 51 -9.29 9.18 -8.16
N PRO A 52 -10.53 8.72 -7.91
CA PRO A 52 -11.11 8.61 -6.57
C PRO A 52 -10.25 7.81 -5.59
N ILE A 53 -9.50 6.80 -6.08
CA ILE A 53 -8.61 5.99 -5.24
C ILE A 53 -7.49 6.83 -4.61
N VAL A 54 -6.96 7.83 -5.34
CA VAL A 54 -5.96 8.75 -4.80
C VAL A 54 -6.58 9.55 -3.66
N GLN A 55 -7.80 10.07 -3.86
CA GLN A 55 -8.50 10.80 -2.80
C GLN A 55 -8.67 9.92 -1.55
N ALA A 56 -9.04 8.66 -1.75
CA ALA A 56 -9.26 7.74 -0.66
C ALA A 56 -7.97 7.40 0.12
N ILE A 57 -6.86 7.14 -0.58
CA ILE A 57 -5.53 6.93 0.05
C ILE A 57 -5.14 8.12 0.94
N TYR A 58 -5.37 9.34 0.44
CA TYR A 58 -5.13 10.56 1.19
C TYR A 58 -6.06 10.68 2.41
N ASN A 59 -7.35 10.43 2.23
CA ASN A 59 -8.34 10.48 3.30
C ASN A 59 -8.03 9.46 4.39
N ASP A 60 -7.59 8.26 4.00
CA ASP A 60 -7.22 7.22 4.95
C ASP A 60 -6.08 7.67 5.86
N TYR A 61 -4.99 8.14 5.27
CA TYR A 61 -3.84 8.64 6.00
C TYR A 61 -4.16 9.78 7.00
N TYR A 62 -5.00 10.74 6.60
CA TYR A 62 -5.35 11.87 7.46
C TYR A 62 -6.50 11.59 8.42
N SER A 63 -7.16 10.44 8.30
CA SER A 63 -8.22 10.04 9.21
C SER A 63 -7.63 9.38 10.46
N ASN A 64 -7.86 9.97 11.64
CA ASN A 64 -7.51 9.36 12.94
C ASN A 64 -8.54 8.29 13.38
N ASP A 65 -9.26 7.69 12.45
CA ASP A 65 -10.42 6.84 12.74
C ASP A 65 -9.99 5.38 12.90
N HIS A 66 -9.34 5.07 14.02
CA HIS A 66 -9.05 3.70 14.42
C HIS A 66 -10.30 3.07 15.05
N ASN A 67 -11.03 2.31 14.25
CA ASN A 67 -12.22 1.62 14.73
C ASN A 67 -11.84 0.22 15.24
N GLU A 68 -11.40 0.15 16.51
CA GLU A 68 -10.95 -1.10 17.18
C GLU A 68 -12.05 -2.18 17.31
N ASN A 69 -13.34 -1.83 17.11
CA ASN A 69 -14.48 -2.74 17.28
C ASN A 69 -15.18 -3.06 15.95
N SER A 70 -14.42 -3.48 14.95
CA SER A 70 -14.97 -3.84 13.64
C SER A 70 -15.46 -5.30 13.63
N PRO A 71 -16.69 -5.58 13.14
CA PRO A 71 -17.21 -6.94 13.05
C PRO A 71 -16.32 -7.86 12.22
N GLN A 72 -16.20 -9.11 12.67
CA GLN A 72 -15.44 -10.16 11.97
C GLN A 72 -16.38 -11.29 11.56
N TYR A 73 -16.30 -11.68 10.30
CA TYR A 73 -17.18 -12.66 9.70
C TYR A 73 -16.39 -13.81 9.09
N VAL A 74 -16.56 -15.01 9.64
CA VAL A 74 -16.04 -16.24 9.04
C VAL A 74 -16.97 -16.64 7.90
N VAL A 75 -16.48 -16.58 6.66
CA VAL A 75 -17.29 -16.76 5.44
C VAL A 75 -18.07 -18.08 5.46
N LYS A 76 -17.44 -19.18 5.91
CA LYS A 76 -18.08 -20.51 5.98
C LYS A 76 -19.24 -20.58 6.98
N ASN A 77 -19.26 -19.68 7.96
CA ASN A 77 -20.27 -19.64 9.02
C ASN A 77 -21.36 -18.61 8.75
N LYS A 78 -21.49 -18.12 7.51
CA LYS A 78 -22.44 -17.08 7.10
C LYS A 78 -23.85 -17.29 7.68
N GLU A 79 -24.36 -18.52 7.61
CA GLU A 79 -25.72 -18.87 8.07
C GLU A 79 -25.93 -18.70 9.60
N LEU A 80 -24.85 -18.62 10.39
CA LEU A 80 -24.92 -18.42 11.84
C LEU A 80 -25.13 -16.96 12.26
N TYR A 81 -24.94 -16.01 11.33
CA TYR A 81 -25.09 -14.59 11.61
C TYR A 81 -26.52 -14.10 11.36
N SER A 82 -26.84 -12.89 11.85
CA SER A 82 -28.13 -12.24 11.56
C SER A 82 -28.34 -12.02 10.06
N GLN A 83 -29.59 -11.87 9.62
CA GLN A 83 -29.90 -11.62 8.20
C GLN A 83 -29.20 -10.36 7.65
N SER A 84 -29.05 -9.32 8.46
CA SER A 84 -28.32 -8.11 8.06
C SER A 84 -26.84 -8.38 7.85
N ALA A 85 -26.21 -9.13 8.75
CA ALA A 85 -24.82 -9.56 8.61
C ALA A 85 -24.63 -10.51 7.41
N GLN A 86 -25.56 -11.45 7.18
CA GLN A 86 -25.52 -12.31 6.00
C GLN A 86 -25.56 -11.52 4.69
N LYS A 87 -26.40 -10.49 4.62
CA LYS A 87 -26.46 -9.57 3.47
C LYS A 87 -25.13 -8.84 3.30
N ARG A 88 -24.58 -8.26 4.37
CA ARG A 88 -23.29 -7.56 4.35
C ARG A 88 -22.12 -8.46 3.96
N ILE A 89 -22.05 -9.68 4.50
CA ILE A 89 -21.07 -10.69 4.11
C ILE A 89 -21.18 -10.98 2.61
N THR A 90 -22.40 -11.12 2.08
CA THR A 90 -22.61 -11.37 0.65
C THR A 90 -22.13 -10.21 -0.22
N GLU A 91 -22.39 -8.98 0.20
CA GLU A 91 -21.90 -7.77 -0.47
C GLU A 91 -20.37 -7.76 -0.51
N LEU A 92 -19.70 -7.98 0.62
CA LEU A 92 -18.24 -8.02 0.71
C LEU A 92 -17.63 -9.19 -0.07
N GLN A 93 -18.24 -10.39 -0.03
CA GLN A 93 -17.81 -11.53 -0.86
C GLN A 93 -17.83 -11.17 -2.35
N ASN A 94 -18.87 -10.47 -2.82
CA ASN A 94 -18.99 -10.06 -4.22
C ASN A 94 -17.93 -9.02 -4.59
N ILE A 95 -17.67 -8.04 -3.71
CA ILE A 95 -16.61 -7.03 -3.91
C ILE A 95 -15.25 -7.73 -4.05
N PHE A 96 -14.85 -8.52 -3.05
CA PHE A 96 -13.55 -9.20 -3.07
C PHE A 96 -13.42 -10.16 -4.26
N SER A 97 -14.46 -10.94 -4.58
CA SER A 97 -14.41 -11.85 -5.74
C SER A 97 -14.16 -11.08 -7.03
N ARG A 98 -14.90 -9.99 -7.24
CA ARG A 98 -14.80 -9.16 -8.45
C ARG A 98 -13.43 -8.49 -8.56
N GLU A 99 -12.91 -7.94 -7.48
CA GLU A 99 -11.63 -7.23 -7.52
C GLU A 99 -10.43 -8.17 -7.60
N ILE A 100 -10.45 -9.33 -6.94
CA ILE A 100 -9.40 -10.34 -7.09
C ILE A 100 -9.37 -10.86 -8.52
N GLU A 101 -10.53 -11.07 -9.15
CA GLU A 101 -10.60 -11.42 -10.58
C GLU A 101 -9.98 -10.35 -11.48
N LYS A 102 -10.20 -9.06 -11.18
CA LYS A 102 -9.53 -7.97 -11.91
C LYS A 102 -8.03 -7.97 -11.68
N LEU A 103 -7.56 -8.14 -10.45
CA LEU A 103 -6.12 -8.22 -10.15
C LEU A 103 -5.45 -9.35 -10.95
N MET A 104 -6.12 -10.49 -11.13
CA MET A 104 -5.66 -11.57 -12.01
C MET A 104 -5.65 -11.16 -13.49
N GLN A 105 -6.69 -10.47 -13.97
CA GLN A 105 -6.78 -10.01 -15.36
C GLN A 105 -5.67 -9.00 -15.72
N TYR A 106 -5.38 -8.07 -14.80
CA TYR A 106 -4.27 -7.12 -14.92
C TYR A 106 -2.92 -7.75 -14.63
N LYS A 107 -2.87 -9.00 -14.12
CA LYS A 107 -1.65 -9.75 -13.77
C LYS A 107 -0.86 -9.11 -12.62
N VAL A 108 -1.56 -8.45 -11.69
CA VAL A 108 -0.98 -8.02 -10.40
C VAL A 108 -0.61 -9.26 -9.57
N ILE A 109 -1.52 -10.24 -9.55
CA ILE A 109 -1.33 -11.56 -8.97
C ILE A 109 -1.76 -12.63 -9.98
N ASP A 110 -1.33 -13.87 -9.79
CA ASP A 110 -1.66 -14.99 -10.67
C ASP A 110 -2.37 -16.12 -9.93
N GLN A 111 -2.81 -17.12 -10.69
CA GLN A 111 -3.45 -18.33 -10.18
C GLN A 111 -2.55 -19.10 -9.19
N ASP A 112 -1.22 -19.07 -9.36
CA ASP A 112 -0.26 -19.77 -8.50
C ASP A 112 -0.24 -19.16 -7.09
N ILE A 113 -0.28 -17.83 -6.99
CA ILE A 113 -0.40 -17.13 -5.70
C ILE A 113 -1.69 -17.54 -4.98
N LEU A 114 -2.81 -17.61 -5.71
CA LEU A 114 -4.13 -17.94 -5.18
C LEU A 114 -4.39 -19.45 -4.98
N GLU A 115 -3.49 -20.32 -5.43
CA GLU A 115 -3.66 -21.78 -5.45
C GLU A 115 -4.98 -22.23 -6.12
N THR A 116 -5.38 -21.51 -7.16
CA THR A 116 -6.58 -21.79 -7.94
C THR A 116 -6.22 -22.23 -9.36
N SER A 117 -7.13 -22.94 -10.01
CA SER A 117 -7.05 -23.23 -11.46
C SER A 117 -8.15 -22.52 -12.25
N GLN A 118 -8.98 -21.73 -11.56
CA GLN A 118 -10.12 -21.06 -12.15
C GLN A 118 -9.76 -19.62 -12.48
N ASP A 119 -10.29 -19.10 -13.59
CA ASP A 119 -10.20 -17.67 -13.94
C ASP A 119 -11.12 -16.79 -13.09
N ARG A 120 -12.05 -17.43 -12.37
CA ARG A 120 -12.92 -16.80 -11.38
C ARG A 120 -12.45 -17.15 -9.98
N TYR A 121 -12.63 -16.22 -9.04
CA TYR A 121 -12.18 -16.41 -7.66
C TYR A 121 -13.32 -16.11 -6.67
N PRO A 122 -14.32 -17.01 -6.55
CA PRO A 122 -15.40 -16.82 -5.61
C PRO A 122 -14.90 -16.96 -4.16
N ILE A 123 -15.17 -15.95 -3.34
CA ILE A 123 -14.85 -16.01 -1.91
C ILE A 123 -15.77 -17.03 -1.21
N THR A 124 -15.25 -18.22 -0.94
CA THR A 124 -15.98 -19.32 -0.27
C THR A 124 -15.43 -19.66 1.12
N PHE A 125 -14.31 -19.06 1.50
CA PHE A 125 -13.63 -19.24 2.78
C PHE A 125 -12.78 -18.01 3.12
N GLY A 126 -12.31 -17.96 4.36
CA GLY A 126 -11.59 -16.83 4.93
C GLY A 126 -12.40 -16.09 5.99
N THR A 127 -11.78 -15.04 6.54
CA THR A 127 -12.39 -14.14 7.52
C THR A 127 -12.42 -12.73 6.91
N ILE A 128 -13.59 -12.12 6.92
CA ILE A 128 -13.78 -10.73 6.49
C ILE A 128 -13.87 -9.86 7.74
N TYR A 129 -13.05 -8.82 7.80
CA TYR A 129 -13.04 -7.79 8.83
C TYR A 129 -13.75 -6.57 8.23
N ASP A 130 -14.99 -6.32 8.66
CA ASP A 130 -15.82 -5.21 8.16
C ASP A 130 -15.51 -3.94 8.93
N GLN A 131 -14.26 -3.49 8.78
CA GLN A 131 -13.75 -2.25 9.35
C GLN A 131 -13.95 -1.09 8.37
N LYS A 132 -13.33 0.06 8.65
CA LYS A 132 -13.39 1.23 7.76
C LYS A 132 -13.03 0.82 6.32
N ASP A 133 -11.88 0.20 6.14
CA ASP A 133 -11.44 -0.40 4.88
C ASP A 133 -11.51 -1.93 5.02
N PRO A 134 -12.51 -2.58 4.40
CA PRO A 134 -12.73 -4.01 4.56
C PRO A 134 -11.48 -4.82 4.23
N TYR A 135 -11.20 -5.81 5.07
CA TYR A 135 -10.04 -6.67 4.91
C TYR A 135 -10.47 -8.13 4.84
N LEU A 136 -9.90 -8.87 3.89
CA LEU A 136 -10.13 -10.31 3.72
C LEU A 136 -8.85 -11.06 4.05
N ASP A 137 -8.95 -12.02 4.96
CA ASP A 137 -7.87 -12.93 5.33
C ASP A 137 -8.20 -14.36 4.89
N GLN A 138 -7.33 -14.99 4.12
CA GLN A 138 -7.50 -16.34 3.60
C GLN A 138 -6.30 -17.24 3.94
N LEU A 139 -6.50 -18.09 4.93
CA LEU A 139 -5.57 -19.16 5.27
C LEU A 139 -5.75 -20.36 4.31
N LEU A 140 -4.84 -20.49 3.36
CA LEU A 140 -4.86 -21.54 2.33
C LEU A 140 -4.33 -22.87 2.87
N ARG A 141 -3.22 -22.83 3.60
CA ARG A 141 -2.52 -23.99 4.19
C ARG A 141 -2.03 -23.66 5.60
N MET A 142 -1.86 -24.67 6.46
CA MET A 142 -1.49 -24.53 7.88
C MET A 142 -0.26 -25.36 8.21
N ASP A 143 0.35 -25.13 9.39
CA ASP A 143 1.51 -25.89 9.90
C ASP A 143 2.78 -25.65 9.05
N LYS A 144 3.58 -26.68 8.75
CA LYS A 144 4.91 -26.54 8.12
C LYS A 144 4.88 -26.03 6.67
N ASP A 145 3.74 -26.08 6.01
CA ASP A 145 3.53 -25.56 4.67
C ASP A 145 2.52 -24.39 4.67
N TYR A 146 2.51 -23.64 5.77
CA TYR A 146 1.66 -22.46 5.97
C TYR A 146 1.66 -21.52 4.77
N LYS A 147 0.45 -21.14 4.34
CA LYS A 147 0.24 -20.05 3.39
C LYS A 147 -1.01 -19.29 3.73
N ASN A 148 -0.85 -17.98 3.81
CA ASN A 148 -1.92 -17.02 4.02
C ASN A 148 -1.84 -15.94 2.94
N ILE A 149 -3.00 -15.50 2.49
CA ILE A 149 -3.12 -14.33 1.63
C ILE A 149 -4.17 -13.41 2.20
N SER A 150 -3.89 -12.12 2.17
CA SER A 150 -4.83 -11.11 2.59
C SER A 150 -4.90 -9.92 1.66
N PHE A 151 -6.07 -9.28 1.70
CA PHE A 151 -6.46 -8.20 0.83
C PHE A 151 -7.10 -7.08 1.65
N SER A 152 -6.55 -5.87 1.55
CA SER A 152 -7.23 -4.66 1.98
C SER A 152 -7.99 -4.06 0.81
N CYS A 153 -9.20 -3.58 1.08
CA CYS A 153 -10.07 -2.96 0.09
C CYS A 153 -10.45 -1.57 0.58
N GLU A 154 -10.19 -0.56 -0.25
CA GLU A 154 -10.63 0.80 0.03
C GLU A 154 -12.15 0.88 -0.14
N LYS A 155 -12.84 1.36 0.88
CA LYS A 155 -14.30 1.26 0.98
C LYS A 155 -15.08 2.03 -0.08
N ASP A 156 -14.64 3.23 -0.44
CA ASP A 156 -15.42 4.12 -1.31
C ASP A 156 -15.30 3.73 -2.79
N THR A 157 -14.11 3.30 -3.21
CA THR A 157 -13.81 2.83 -4.57
C THR A 157 -14.01 1.33 -4.74
N GLU A 158 -14.10 0.60 -3.64
CA GLU A 158 -14.12 -0.86 -3.58
C GLU A 158 -12.90 -1.53 -4.21
N LYS A 159 -11.79 -0.80 -4.47
CA LYS A 159 -10.56 -1.34 -5.08
C LYS A 159 -9.65 -1.93 -4.00
N ILE A 160 -8.96 -3.02 -4.35
CA ILE A 160 -7.92 -3.60 -3.50
C ILE A 160 -6.65 -2.77 -3.61
N ASP A 161 -6.19 -2.20 -2.51
CA ASP A 161 -5.05 -1.29 -2.47
C ASP A 161 -3.81 -1.89 -1.78
N SER A 162 -3.98 -3.02 -1.10
CA SER A 162 -2.91 -3.78 -0.47
C SER A 162 -3.18 -5.28 -0.51
N ILE A 163 -2.15 -6.04 -0.86
CA ILE A 163 -2.12 -7.50 -0.95
C ILE A 163 -0.90 -7.96 -0.17
N MET A 164 -1.11 -8.89 0.76
CA MET A 164 -0.02 -9.53 1.50
C MET A 164 -0.13 -11.04 1.35
N VAL A 165 0.97 -11.69 1.00
CA VAL A 165 1.08 -13.15 0.93
C VAL A 165 2.19 -13.57 1.86
N VAL A 166 1.89 -14.43 2.82
CA VAL A 166 2.91 -15.08 3.65
C VAL A 166 2.91 -16.57 3.31
N ASP A 167 4.04 -17.09 2.81
CA ASP A 167 4.16 -18.47 2.36
C ASP A 167 5.47 -19.09 2.88
N ALA A 168 5.36 -20.18 3.65
CA ALA A 168 6.49 -20.94 4.17
C ALA A 168 7.39 -21.52 3.05
N ASN A 169 6.80 -21.80 1.89
CA ASN A 169 7.51 -22.28 0.69
C ASN A 169 7.46 -21.23 -0.43
N GLY A 170 7.29 -19.96 -0.07
CA GLY A 170 7.12 -18.87 -1.01
C GLY A 170 8.32 -18.70 -1.94
N LYS A 171 8.03 -18.26 -3.17
CA LYS A 171 9.05 -17.89 -4.15
C LYS A 171 9.58 -16.50 -3.82
N ASN A 172 10.88 -16.30 -3.98
CA ASN A 172 11.45 -14.95 -3.99
C ASN A 172 11.31 -14.35 -5.39
N TYR A 173 10.50 -13.31 -5.54
CA TYR A 173 10.27 -12.66 -6.82
C TYR A 173 11.46 -11.77 -7.18
N THR A 174 11.93 -11.85 -8.43
CA THR A 174 13.01 -10.98 -8.91
C THR A 174 12.55 -9.52 -8.97
N GLU A 175 13.49 -8.57 -8.90
CA GLU A 175 13.22 -7.14 -9.04
C GLU A 175 12.37 -6.84 -10.29
N LYS A 176 12.67 -7.48 -11.43
CA LYS A 176 11.89 -7.32 -12.66
C LYS A 176 10.45 -7.84 -12.54
N GLN A 177 10.23 -8.92 -11.80
CA GLN A 177 8.88 -9.43 -11.54
C GLN A 177 8.12 -8.47 -10.63
N CYS A 178 8.75 -7.99 -9.56
CA CYS A 178 8.16 -6.99 -8.66
C CYS A 178 7.86 -5.69 -9.39
N GLN A 179 8.76 -5.21 -10.25
CA GLN A 179 8.55 -4.07 -11.12
C GLN A 179 7.31 -4.25 -12.00
N ASN A 180 7.16 -5.41 -12.64
CA ASN A 180 5.99 -5.68 -13.48
C ASN A 180 4.70 -5.72 -12.65
N MET A 181 4.70 -6.39 -11.49
CA MET A 181 3.54 -6.45 -10.59
C MET A 181 3.10 -5.07 -10.10
N ALA A 182 4.06 -4.22 -9.71
CA ALA A 182 3.79 -2.85 -9.29
C ALA A 182 3.23 -1.99 -10.44
N TRP A 183 3.73 -2.17 -11.68
CA TRP A 183 3.16 -1.50 -12.85
C TRP A 183 1.73 -1.97 -13.16
N HIS A 184 1.49 -3.28 -13.11
CA HIS A 184 0.15 -3.84 -13.28
C HIS A 184 -0.81 -3.36 -12.17
N MET A 185 -0.31 -3.10 -10.96
CA MET A 185 -1.09 -2.48 -9.90
C MET A 185 -1.47 -1.04 -10.26
N ILE A 186 -0.57 -0.25 -10.85
CA ILE A 186 -0.88 1.10 -11.38
C ILE A 186 -2.00 1.02 -12.43
N GLU A 187 -1.93 0.08 -13.38
CA GLU A 187 -2.96 -0.14 -14.40
C GLU A 187 -4.30 -0.57 -13.77
N TYR A 188 -4.28 -1.50 -12.82
CA TYR A 188 -5.48 -1.94 -12.09
C TYR A 188 -6.14 -0.79 -11.31
N LEU A 189 -5.33 0.08 -10.69
CA LEU A 189 -5.80 1.24 -9.95
C LEU A 189 -6.24 2.39 -10.88
N GLU A 190 -6.10 2.26 -12.20
CA GLU A 190 -6.44 3.28 -13.20
C GLU A 190 -5.65 4.58 -12.98
N LEU A 191 -4.33 4.44 -12.80
CA LEU A 191 -3.38 5.54 -12.57
C LEU A 191 -2.29 5.62 -13.66
N ASP A 192 -2.42 4.85 -14.73
CA ASP A 192 -1.44 4.71 -15.81
C ASP A 192 -1.37 5.92 -16.75
N ASP A 193 -2.36 6.81 -16.72
CA ASP A 193 -2.40 8.07 -17.45
C ASP A 193 -1.56 9.19 -16.80
N ILE A 194 -1.03 8.95 -15.60
CA ILE A 194 -0.18 9.89 -14.88
C ILE A 194 1.26 9.77 -15.38
N GLU A 195 1.78 10.85 -15.96
CA GLU A 195 3.03 10.79 -16.75
C GLU A 195 4.32 10.67 -15.93
N ASP A 196 4.29 10.95 -14.62
CA ASP A 196 5.51 11.17 -13.82
C ASP A 196 6.00 9.95 -13.01
N TRP A 197 5.49 8.75 -13.32
CA TRP A 197 5.94 7.53 -12.67
C TRP A 197 7.43 7.26 -12.89
N SER A 198 8.16 7.08 -11.79
CA SER A 198 9.59 6.72 -11.81
C SER A 198 9.84 5.50 -10.92
N TYR A 199 10.54 4.50 -11.44
CA TYR A 199 10.87 3.29 -10.68
C TYR A 199 12.18 3.46 -9.89
N ASN A 200 12.17 3.07 -8.63
CA ASN A 200 13.35 2.98 -7.77
C ASN A 200 13.32 1.69 -6.93
N GLN A 201 14.28 1.53 -6.01
CA GLN A 201 14.41 0.32 -5.17
C GLN A 201 13.19 0.01 -4.28
N TYR A 202 12.27 0.95 -4.10
CA TYR A 202 11.07 0.82 -3.30
C TYR A 202 9.78 0.68 -4.14
N GLY A 203 9.84 0.84 -5.46
CA GLY A 203 8.66 0.78 -6.33
C GLY A 203 8.56 1.96 -7.30
N TYR A 204 7.39 2.13 -7.91
CA TYR A 204 7.05 3.28 -8.74
C TYR A 204 6.57 4.44 -7.87
N GLU A 205 7.15 5.61 -8.06
CA GLU A 205 6.77 6.84 -7.35
C GLU A 205 6.26 7.90 -8.33
N SER A 206 5.14 8.52 -7.98
CA SER A 206 4.64 9.74 -8.61
C SER A 206 4.87 10.91 -7.64
N GLN A 207 5.63 11.90 -8.09
CA GLN A 207 5.89 13.13 -7.33
C GLN A 207 4.71 14.09 -7.38
N ILE A 208 3.91 14.05 -8.45
CA ILE A 208 2.66 14.78 -8.58
C ILE A 208 1.65 14.28 -7.56
N LEU A 209 1.44 12.96 -7.48
CA LEU A 209 0.48 12.36 -6.56
C LEU A 209 1.02 12.16 -5.14
N LYS A 210 2.33 12.26 -4.93
CA LYS A 210 2.98 11.89 -3.67
C LYS A 210 2.59 10.48 -3.20
N ILE A 211 2.48 9.52 -4.12
CA ILE A 211 2.26 8.10 -3.80
C ILE A 211 3.38 7.22 -4.36
N ARG A 212 3.53 6.05 -3.74
CA ARG A 212 4.36 4.94 -4.17
C ARG A 212 3.47 3.72 -4.38
N VAL A 213 3.60 3.07 -5.53
CA VAL A 213 3.09 1.72 -5.76
C VAL A 213 4.26 0.74 -5.73
N TYR A 214 4.20 -0.21 -4.80
CA TYR A 214 5.32 -1.09 -4.48
C TYR A 214 4.96 -2.56 -4.66
N CYS A 215 6.01 -3.36 -4.86
CA CYS A 215 5.99 -4.80 -4.73
C CYS A 215 7.33 -5.20 -4.12
N GLN A 216 7.31 -5.87 -2.97
CA GLN A 216 8.51 -6.23 -2.22
C GLN A 216 8.45 -7.66 -1.69
N ASN A 217 9.62 -8.29 -1.58
CA ASN A 217 9.78 -9.55 -0.87
C ASN A 217 10.48 -9.28 0.46
N ASP A 218 9.86 -9.72 1.55
CA ASP A 218 10.45 -9.69 2.88
C ASP A 218 10.74 -11.13 3.32
N GLN A 219 11.96 -11.39 3.79
CA GLN A 219 12.31 -12.67 4.39
C GLN A 219 11.89 -12.64 5.86
N GLU A 220 10.88 -13.41 6.19
CA GLU A 220 10.50 -13.71 7.57
C GLU A 220 11.30 -14.92 8.09
N PRO A 221 11.40 -15.13 9.41
CA PRO A 221 12.24 -16.20 9.98
C PRO A 221 12.00 -17.60 9.41
N GLU A 222 10.75 -17.92 9.05
CA GLU A 222 10.34 -19.24 8.55
C GLU A 222 9.47 -19.17 7.28
N SER A 223 9.34 -18.00 6.67
CA SER A 223 8.49 -17.79 5.49
C SER A 223 9.01 -16.67 4.60
N MET A 224 8.44 -16.59 3.39
CA MET A 224 8.58 -15.44 2.51
C MET A 224 7.28 -14.63 2.57
N GLN A 225 7.42 -13.33 2.70
CA GLN A 225 6.32 -12.39 2.55
C GLN A 225 6.45 -11.67 1.21
N LEU A 226 5.37 -11.64 0.43
CA LEU A 226 5.21 -10.77 -0.72
C LEU A 226 4.18 -9.70 -0.36
N SER A 227 4.55 -8.43 -0.48
CA SER A 227 3.65 -7.30 -0.25
C SER A 227 3.54 -6.47 -1.52
N ILE A 228 2.31 -6.24 -1.99
CA ILE A 228 2.00 -5.39 -3.14
C ILE A 228 0.98 -4.35 -2.68
N GLY A 229 1.23 -3.07 -2.95
CA GLY A 229 0.25 -2.07 -2.55
C GLY A 229 0.62 -0.64 -2.93
N VAL A 230 -0.16 0.29 -2.41
CA VAL A 230 0.01 1.73 -2.58
C VAL A 230 0.13 2.43 -1.23
N GLN A 231 1.01 3.43 -1.14
CA GLN A 231 1.20 4.23 0.07
C GLN A 231 1.60 5.67 -0.29
N LEU A 232 1.44 6.61 0.65
CA LEU A 232 1.92 7.99 0.48
C LEU A 232 3.45 8.11 0.62
N LEU A 233 4.05 9.04 -0.13
CA LEU A 233 5.45 9.42 -0.01
C LEU A 233 5.67 10.33 1.19
N GLY A 234 6.85 10.23 1.83
CA GLY A 234 7.23 11.04 2.99
C GLY A 234 6.77 10.47 4.34
N THR A 235 6.19 9.28 4.35
CA THR A 235 6.01 8.49 5.56
C THR A 235 7.36 7.93 6.00
N PRO A 236 7.77 8.05 7.27
CA PRO A 236 8.80 7.18 7.79
C PRO A 236 8.25 5.75 7.74
N GLU A 237 8.90 4.87 6.96
CA GLU A 237 8.94 3.46 7.29
C GLU A 237 9.54 3.39 8.69
N THR A 238 8.68 3.38 9.71
CA THR A 238 9.13 2.98 11.02
C THR A 238 9.34 1.49 10.91
N ILE A 239 10.51 1.12 10.39
CA ILE A 239 11.12 -0.19 10.55
C ILE A 239 10.99 -0.49 12.04
N ILE A 240 10.12 -1.43 12.35
CA ILE A 240 9.96 -2.01 13.67
C ILE A 240 11.31 -2.66 14.00
N ASN A 241 12.14 -1.96 14.76
CA ASN A 241 13.15 -2.59 15.60
C ASN A 241 12.66 -2.46 17.03
N ILE A 242 11.72 -3.35 17.40
CA ILE A 242 11.47 -3.64 18.81
C ILE A 242 12.63 -4.53 19.26
N LYS A 243 13.45 -4.01 20.17
CA LYS A 243 14.26 -4.81 21.09
C LYS A 243 13.56 -4.87 22.43
#